data_AF-A0A3N7BX94-F1
#
_entry.id   AF-A0A3N7BX94-F1
#
_cell.length_a   1.000
_cell.length_b   1.000
_cell.length_c   1.000
_cell.angle_alpha   90.00
_cell.angle_beta   90.00
_cell.angle_gamma   90.00
#
_symmetry.space_group_name_H-M   'P 1'
#
loop_
_entity.id
_entity.type
_entity.pdbx_description
1 polymer ?
#
loop_
_entity_poly.entity_id
_entity_poly.type
_entity_poly.pdbx_seq_one_letter_code
_entity_poly.pdbx_strand_id
1 'polypeptide(L)'
;MLTDESICALAPDPASVKAARGLMAPAKWPLLGEDSQAVWGECQGSGAKPYQTQVDLSGPAFRCSCPSRKFPCKHGLALLLMRAQDASRFSANGQAPAWVSEWLATRSEKAQKKEEQKKLAEKSATPLDPQAAAKREAQRWQRISAAAAELQRWLADQIGQGLGSLNAEVIKTWHTMAARMVDAQAPGLGQRVREAALGLHAGEDWPERSLHRLGLLHLACEALARREQLEPALQADLRTLVGWPQDKAEVQETGENLADQWTVLGQITEERDDKLSERRVWLQGAASGRRAWLLDHAFGGKGFEQAWVTGSMVQATLAFFPGATGLRALALDAQALASPPIWPVSDLACEWLQLAQRSARSPWLSLHPLLLCDAVVLHRGAATLAVAAGQCLALNLSEADRWRLLAATGGMPVNLMGEWDGQQLRPLSAWLAQAQAPVWQRSVA
;
A
#
# COMPACT_ATOMS: atom_id res chain seq x y z
N MET A 1 -9.28 13.34 -17.62
CA MET A 1 -8.07 13.10 -18.45
C MET A 1 -6.87 13.08 -17.50
N LEU A 2 -5.89 12.20 -17.72
CA LEU A 2 -4.66 12.16 -16.91
C LEU A 2 -3.76 13.35 -17.28
N THR A 3 -3.23 14.08 -16.29
CA THR A 3 -2.28 15.18 -16.49
C THR A 3 -0.84 14.68 -16.63
N ASP A 4 0.08 15.47 -17.21
CA ASP A 4 1.51 15.12 -17.34
C ASP A 4 2.12 14.71 -15.99
N GLU A 5 1.81 15.47 -14.93
CA GLU A 5 2.25 15.20 -13.56
C GLU A 5 1.71 13.85 -13.03
N SER A 6 0.42 13.58 -13.25
CA SER A 6 -0.21 12.33 -12.82
C SER A 6 0.38 11.10 -13.53
N ILE A 7 0.81 11.27 -14.79
CA ILE A 7 1.46 10.21 -15.57
C ILE A 7 2.90 10.01 -15.11
N CYS A 8 3.62 11.09 -14.81
CA CYS A 8 4.96 11.00 -14.24
C CYS A 8 4.95 10.29 -12.88
N ALA A 9 3.88 10.43 -12.09
CA ALA A 9 3.70 9.73 -10.82
C ALA A 9 3.50 8.20 -10.96
N LEU A 10 3.13 7.70 -12.15
CA LEU A 10 3.08 6.27 -12.44
C LEU A 10 4.46 5.66 -12.70
N ALA A 11 5.48 6.50 -12.93
CA ALA A 11 6.80 6.00 -13.30
C ALA A 11 7.51 5.30 -12.14
N PRO A 12 8.24 4.20 -12.41
CA PRO A 12 8.97 3.49 -11.37
C PRO A 12 10.13 4.32 -10.79
N ASP A 13 10.69 5.26 -11.56
CA ASP A 13 11.73 6.18 -11.11
C ASP A 13 11.83 7.45 -12.00
N PRO A 14 12.51 8.51 -11.54
CA PRO A 14 12.69 9.74 -12.33
C PRO A 14 13.48 9.54 -13.64
N ALA A 15 14.40 8.56 -13.70
CA ALA A 15 15.16 8.27 -14.91
C ALA A 15 14.26 7.72 -16.03
N SER A 16 13.22 6.98 -15.66
CA SER A 16 12.21 6.44 -16.56
C SER A 16 11.34 7.55 -17.13
N VAL A 17 10.99 8.58 -16.34
CA VAL A 17 10.31 9.79 -16.82
C VAL A 17 11.19 10.53 -17.83
N LYS A 18 12.46 10.77 -17.50
CA LYS A 18 13.40 11.46 -18.41
C LYS A 18 13.56 10.71 -19.73
N ALA A 19 13.70 9.38 -19.66
CA ALA A 19 13.81 8.53 -20.84
C ALA A 19 12.51 8.51 -21.66
N ALA A 20 11.34 8.54 -21.02
CA ALA A 20 10.05 8.62 -21.68
C ALA A 20 9.89 9.93 -22.45
N ARG A 21 10.24 11.07 -21.84
CA ARG A 21 10.21 12.38 -22.50
C ARG A 21 11.09 12.42 -23.76
N GLY A 22 12.25 11.75 -23.73
CA GLY A 22 13.13 11.59 -24.90
C GLY A 22 12.53 10.75 -26.05
N LEU A 23 11.41 10.06 -25.83
CA LEU A 23 10.72 9.24 -26.82
C LEU A 23 9.46 9.90 -27.40
N MET A 24 9.04 11.06 -26.92
CA MET A 24 7.78 11.71 -27.35
C MET A 24 7.83 12.31 -28.77
N ALA A 25 8.96 12.23 -29.47
CA ALA A 25 9.12 12.74 -30.83
C ALA A 25 8.26 11.91 -31.81
N PRO A 26 7.37 12.53 -32.61
CA PRO A 26 6.47 11.80 -33.51
C PRO A 26 7.19 10.86 -34.50
N ALA A 27 8.37 11.25 -34.97
CA ALA A 27 9.19 10.43 -35.88
C ALA A 27 9.60 9.06 -35.30
N LYS A 28 9.55 8.89 -33.97
CA LYS A 28 9.83 7.62 -33.30
C LYS A 28 8.60 6.71 -33.21
N TRP A 29 7.42 7.18 -33.62
CA TRP A 29 6.17 6.46 -33.49
C TRP A 29 5.49 6.32 -34.85
N PRO A 30 5.95 5.37 -35.71
CA PRO A 30 5.32 5.09 -36.99
C PRO A 30 3.82 4.76 -36.90
N LEU A 31 3.35 4.29 -35.74
CA LEU A 31 1.94 4.02 -35.49
C LEU A 31 1.53 4.58 -34.13
N LEU A 32 0.41 5.31 -34.12
CA LEU A 32 -0.31 5.76 -32.94
C LEU A 32 -1.82 5.60 -33.21
N GLY A 33 -2.54 5.03 -32.25
CA GLY A 33 -3.99 4.88 -32.33
C GLY A 33 -4.62 4.83 -30.96
N GLU A 34 -5.90 5.18 -30.92
CA GLU A 34 -6.70 5.09 -29.70
C GLU A 34 -8.15 4.71 -30.01
N ASP A 35 -8.80 4.13 -29.00
CA ASP A 35 -10.24 3.98 -28.93
C ASP A 35 -10.74 4.33 -27.52
N SER A 36 -12.01 4.04 -27.24
CA SER A 36 -12.62 4.32 -25.94
C SER A 36 -12.00 3.56 -24.77
N GLN A 37 -11.31 2.45 -25.01
CA GLN A 37 -10.78 1.54 -23.99
C GLN A 37 -9.26 1.63 -23.85
N ALA A 38 -8.53 1.82 -24.95
CA ALA A 38 -7.07 1.72 -24.95
C ALA A 38 -6.40 2.74 -25.88
N VAL A 39 -5.12 2.98 -25.61
CA VAL A 39 -4.21 3.74 -26.46
C VAL A 39 -3.02 2.87 -26.79
N TRP A 40 -2.54 2.91 -28.02
CA TRP A 40 -1.47 2.05 -28.49
C TRP A 40 -0.55 2.77 -29.47
N GLY A 41 0.65 2.24 -29.61
CA GLY A 41 1.62 2.72 -30.58
C GLY A 41 2.80 1.79 -30.77
N GLU A 42 3.52 2.02 -31.85
CA GLU A 42 4.76 1.32 -32.18
C GLU A 42 5.93 2.28 -32.02
N CYS A 43 6.79 2.07 -31.02
CA CYS A 43 7.95 2.91 -30.81
C CYS A 43 9.17 2.32 -31.52
N GLN A 44 9.75 3.04 -32.46
CA GLN A 44 10.98 2.67 -33.14
C GLN A 44 12.16 2.64 -32.15
N GLY A 45 12.69 1.44 -31.95
CA GLY A 45 13.90 1.20 -31.15
C GLY A 45 15.15 1.05 -32.02
N SER A 46 16.23 0.55 -31.40
CA SER A 46 17.48 0.21 -32.10
C SER A 46 17.38 -1.06 -32.97
N GLY A 47 16.32 -1.84 -32.82
CA GLY A 47 16.06 -3.04 -33.62
C GLY A 47 15.20 -2.75 -34.85
N ALA A 48 15.16 -3.73 -35.76
CA ALA A 48 14.38 -3.63 -37.01
C ALA A 48 12.86 -3.61 -36.78
N LYS A 49 12.36 -4.21 -35.69
CA LYS A 49 10.93 -4.21 -35.34
C LYS A 49 10.66 -3.17 -34.25
N PRO A 50 9.70 -2.25 -34.45
CA PRO A 50 9.24 -1.34 -33.39
C PRO A 50 8.72 -2.08 -32.16
N TYR A 51 8.85 -1.45 -30.99
CA TYR A 51 8.25 -1.94 -29.75
C TYR A 51 6.76 -1.60 -29.72
N GLN A 52 5.93 -2.63 -29.77
CA GLN A 52 4.48 -2.53 -29.56
C GLN A 52 4.22 -2.14 -28.11
N THR A 53 3.50 -1.05 -27.93
CA THR A 53 3.18 -0.45 -26.64
C THR A 53 1.70 -0.17 -26.58
N GLN A 54 1.05 -0.56 -25.49
CA GLN A 54 -0.38 -0.38 -25.29
C GLN A 54 -0.70 -0.09 -23.83
N VAL A 55 -1.72 0.75 -23.63
CA VAL A 55 -2.22 1.18 -22.32
C VAL A 55 -3.75 1.09 -22.30
N ASP A 56 -4.28 0.36 -21.33
CA ASP A 56 -5.72 0.25 -21.06
C ASP A 56 -6.14 1.38 -20.12
N LEU A 57 -7.16 2.15 -20.50
CA LEU A 57 -7.53 3.42 -19.87
C LEU A 57 -8.54 3.28 -18.72
N SER A 58 -9.18 2.12 -18.59
CA SER A 58 -10.16 1.85 -17.52
C SER A 58 -9.54 1.89 -16.12
N GLY A 59 -8.24 1.59 -16.04
CA GLY A 59 -7.34 1.84 -14.92
C GLY A 59 -5.93 1.55 -15.41
N PRO A 60 -5.06 2.57 -15.62
CA PRO A 60 -3.91 2.50 -16.53
C PRO A 60 -3.06 1.23 -16.37
N ALA A 61 -3.31 0.22 -17.20
CA ALA A 61 -2.53 -0.99 -17.25
C ALA A 61 -1.67 -0.97 -18.50
N PHE A 62 -0.38 -1.27 -18.35
CA PHE A 62 0.58 -1.12 -19.44
C PHE A 62 0.95 -2.48 -20.03
N ARG A 63 1.33 -2.50 -21.30
CA ARG A 63 2.05 -3.61 -21.89
C ARG A 63 2.97 -3.06 -22.96
N CYS A 64 4.19 -3.57 -23.00
CA CYS A 64 5.17 -3.20 -24.00
C CYS A 64 6.01 -4.42 -24.34
N SER A 65 6.38 -4.60 -25.61
CA SER A 65 7.26 -5.69 -26.07
C SER A 65 8.74 -5.44 -25.80
N CYS A 66 9.11 -4.32 -25.19
CA CYS A 66 10.52 -4.00 -24.89
C CYS A 66 11.09 -4.88 -23.75
N PRO A 67 12.41 -5.13 -23.71
CA PRO A 67 13.05 -6.00 -22.71
C PRO A 67 13.20 -5.37 -21.31
N SER A 68 12.56 -4.22 -21.06
CA SER A 68 12.71 -3.52 -19.78
C SER A 68 12.03 -4.27 -18.64
N ARG A 69 12.70 -4.35 -17.49
CA ARG A 69 12.13 -4.86 -16.24
C ARG A 69 11.43 -3.78 -15.40
N LYS A 70 11.48 -2.52 -15.83
CA LYS A 70 10.83 -1.38 -15.18
C LYS A 70 9.44 -1.20 -15.77
N PHE A 71 8.42 -1.12 -14.92
CA PHE A 71 7.03 -1.07 -15.35
C PHE A 71 6.23 -0.05 -14.52
N PRO A 72 5.53 0.92 -15.15
CA PRO A 72 5.49 1.21 -16.59
C PRO A 72 6.87 1.53 -17.18
N CYS A 73 7.17 1.00 -18.36
CA CYS A 73 8.46 1.26 -19.01
C CYS A 73 8.45 2.65 -19.68
N LYS A 74 9.63 3.14 -20.09
CA LYS A 74 9.76 4.43 -20.79
C LYS A 74 8.84 4.58 -22.01
N HIS A 75 8.54 3.50 -22.75
CA HIS A 75 7.65 3.54 -23.91
C HIS A 75 6.18 3.70 -23.49
N GLY A 76 5.74 2.96 -22.47
CA GLY A 76 4.38 3.07 -21.94
C GLY A 76 4.10 4.45 -21.34
N LEU A 77 5.07 4.99 -20.60
CA LEU A 77 5.01 6.36 -20.10
C LEU A 77 4.97 7.38 -21.24
N ALA A 78 5.86 7.25 -22.23
CA ALA A 78 5.90 8.18 -23.37
C ALA A 78 4.59 8.19 -24.16
N LEU A 79 3.99 7.02 -24.42
CA LEU A 79 2.73 6.89 -25.12
C LEU A 79 1.60 7.63 -24.39
N LEU A 80 1.50 7.44 -23.07
CA LEU A 80 0.48 8.09 -22.26
C LEU A 80 0.70 9.61 -22.15
N LEU A 81 1.96 10.05 -21.99
CA LEU A 81 2.34 11.47 -22.00
C LEU A 81 2.00 12.15 -23.33
N MET A 82 2.28 11.49 -24.46
CA MET A 82 1.95 12.01 -25.79
C MET A 82 0.46 12.22 -25.95
N ARG A 83 -0.35 11.27 -25.47
CA ARG A 83 -1.81 11.36 -25.52
C ARG A 83 -2.36 12.48 -24.62
N ALA A 84 -1.81 12.64 -23.42
CA ALA A 84 -2.20 13.72 -22.51
C ALA A 84 -1.82 15.10 -23.05
N GLN A 85 -0.70 15.21 -23.78
CA GLN A 85 -0.25 16.46 -24.39
C GLN A 85 -1.08 16.83 -25.63
N ASP A 86 -1.35 15.86 -26.51
CA ASP A 86 -2.01 16.09 -27.80
C ASP A 86 -2.70 14.82 -28.30
N ALA A 87 -3.97 14.64 -27.90
CA ALA A 87 -4.78 13.50 -28.32
C ALA A 87 -5.03 13.47 -29.83
N SER A 88 -4.95 14.60 -30.53
CA SER A 88 -5.20 14.67 -31.99
C SER A 88 -4.17 13.89 -32.83
N ARG A 89 -3.03 13.54 -32.23
CA ARG A 89 -1.99 12.69 -32.84
C ARG A 89 -2.37 11.22 -32.93
N PHE A 90 -3.40 10.82 -32.22
CA PHE A 90 -3.89 9.46 -32.21
C PHE A 90 -5.04 9.35 -33.20
N SER A 91 -4.96 8.36 -34.09
CA SER A 91 -6.06 8.06 -35.01
C SER A 91 -7.26 7.57 -34.19
N ALA A 92 -8.20 8.48 -33.93
CA ALA A 92 -9.44 8.19 -33.20
C ALA A 92 -10.29 7.16 -33.98
N ASN A 93 -10.77 6.13 -33.29
CA ASN A 93 -11.52 5.00 -33.87
C ASN A 93 -10.71 4.14 -34.87
N GLY A 94 -9.38 4.14 -34.78
CA GLY A 94 -8.55 3.20 -35.54
C GLY A 94 -8.90 1.76 -35.14
N GLN A 95 -9.01 0.85 -36.12
CA GLN A 95 -9.18 -0.57 -35.82
C GLN A 95 -7.97 -1.04 -35.01
N ALA A 96 -8.20 -1.40 -33.75
CA ALA A 96 -7.16 -1.85 -32.84
C ALA A 96 -6.37 -3.02 -33.49
N PRO A 97 -5.04 -2.89 -33.65
CA PRO A 97 -4.23 -3.96 -34.20
C PRO A 97 -4.45 -5.28 -33.45
N ALA A 98 -4.22 -6.41 -34.12
CA ALA A 98 -4.46 -7.74 -33.54
C ALA A 98 -3.80 -7.90 -32.16
N TRP A 99 -2.57 -7.41 -31.98
CA TRP A 99 -1.84 -7.48 -30.70
C TRP A 99 -2.45 -6.63 -29.56
N VAL A 100 -3.21 -5.57 -29.88
CA VAL A 100 -3.97 -4.79 -28.89
C VAL A 100 -5.24 -5.54 -28.53
N SER A 101 -6.00 -5.94 -29.55
CA SER A 101 -7.27 -6.65 -29.39
C SER A 101 -7.09 -7.97 -28.66
N GLU A 102 -6.06 -8.76 -29.01
CA GLU A 102 -5.68 -10.00 -28.32
C GLU A 102 -5.27 -9.74 -26.88
N TRP A 103 -4.55 -8.65 -26.60
CA TRP A 103 -4.15 -8.32 -25.24
C TRP A 103 -5.34 -7.91 -24.37
N LEU A 104 -6.23 -7.07 -24.89
CA LEU A 104 -7.48 -6.68 -24.23
C LEU A 104 -8.40 -7.90 -24.05
N ALA A 105 -8.54 -8.74 -25.07
CA ALA A 105 -9.29 -10.00 -24.99
C ALA A 105 -8.67 -10.94 -23.95
N THR A 106 -7.35 -11.09 -23.88
CA THR A 106 -6.69 -11.90 -22.85
C THR A 106 -6.95 -11.34 -21.45
N ARG A 107 -7.03 -10.00 -21.29
CA ARG A 107 -7.39 -9.37 -20.01
C ARG A 107 -8.85 -9.62 -19.65
N SER A 108 -9.76 -9.43 -20.61
CA SER A 108 -11.18 -9.73 -20.45
C SER A 108 -11.44 -11.20 -20.19
N GLU A 109 -10.75 -12.12 -20.89
CA GLU A 109 -10.80 -13.56 -20.66
C GLU A 109 -10.17 -13.93 -19.31
N LYS A 110 -9.12 -13.25 -18.85
CA LYS A 110 -8.60 -13.48 -17.50
C LYS A 110 -9.57 -12.98 -16.45
N ALA A 111 -10.22 -11.83 -16.66
CA ALA A 111 -11.28 -11.34 -15.79
C ALA A 111 -12.46 -12.31 -15.78
N GLN A 112 -12.92 -12.78 -16.95
CA GLN A 112 -13.99 -13.75 -17.12
C GLN A 112 -13.59 -15.15 -16.63
N LYS A 113 -12.36 -15.61 -16.79
CA LYS A 113 -11.85 -16.87 -16.23
C LYS A 113 -11.64 -16.77 -14.75
N LYS A 114 -11.31 -15.59 -14.19
CA LYS A 114 -11.28 -15.35 -12.75
C LYS A 114 -12.71 -15.34 -12.21
N GLU A 115 -13.67 -14.76 -12.94
CA GLU A 115 -15.11 -14.78 -12.66
C GLU A 115 -15.70 -16.20 -12.79
N GLU A 116 -15.30 -16.96 -13.81
CA GLU A 116 -15.73 -18.33 -14.06
C GLU A 116 -15.03 -19.29 -13.13
N GLN A 117 -13.75 -19.11 -12.79
CA GLN A 117 -13.06 -19.87 -11.74
C GLN A 117 -13.63 -19.51 -10.38
N LYS A 118 -14.12 -18.28 -10.17
CA LYS A 118 -14.85 -17.91 -8.96
C LYS A 118 -16.22 -18.61 -8.94
N LYS A 119 -16.99 -18.59 -10.03
CA LYS A 119 -18.26 -19.32 -10.18
C LYS A 119 -18.08 -20.85 -10.18
N LEU A 120 -16.96 -21.35 -10.68
CA LEU A 120 -16.57 -22.76 -10.68
C LEU A 120 -15.99 -23.13 -9.32
N ALA A 121 -15.32 -22.27 -8.58
CA ALA A 121 -14.93 -22.52 -7.19
C ALA A 121 -16.16 -22.45 -6.26
N GLU A 122 -17.14 -21.60 -6.56
CA GLU A 122 -18.45 -21.58 -5.90
C GLU A 122 -19.28 -22.85 -6.25
N LYS A 123 -19.14 -23.41 -7.46
CA LYS A 123 -19.81 -24.66 -7.88
C LYS A 123 -19.02 -25.96 -7.63
N SER A 124 -17.70 -25.89 -7.48
CA SER A 124 -16.76 -27.01 -7.30
C SER A 124 -16.05 -26.98 -5.95
N ALA A 125 -16.40 -26.03 -5.09
CA ALA A 125 -16.54 -26.28 -3.67
C ALA A 125 -17.58 -27.41 -3.50
N THR A 126 -17.14 -28.63 -3.79
CA THR A 126 -17.38 -29.73 -2.86
C THR A 126 -17.08 -29.10 -1.51
N PRO A 127 -18.06 -28.94 -0.60
CA PRO A 127 -17.76 -28.30 0.67
C PRO A 127 -16.59 -29.10 1.24
N LEU A 128 -15.41 -28.46 1.33
CA LEU A 128 -14.34 -28.93 2.19
C LEU A 128 -15.06 -29.18 3.49
N ASP A 129 -15.20 -30.45 3.87
CA ASP A 129 -16.05 -30.87 4.98
C ASP A 129 -16.01 -29.77 6.05
N PRO A 130 -17.10 -29.02 6.26
CA PRO A 130 -17.08 -27.84 7.12
C PRO A 130 -16.55 -28.20 8.51
N GLN A 131 -16.76 -29.45 8.93
CA GLN A 131 -16.18 -30.00 10.16
C GLN A 131 -14.66 -30.17 10.07
N ALA A 132 -14.12 -30.69 8.97
CA ALA A 132 -12.66 -30.78 8.74
C ALA A 132 -11.98 -29.40 8.60
N ALA A 133 -12.66 -28.40 8.02
CA ALA A 133 -12.17 -27.02 7.97
C ALA A 133 -12.15 -26.39 9.37
N ALA A 134 -13.26 -26.50 10.11
CA ALA A 134 -13.36 -26.03 11.49
C ALA A 134 -12.34 -26.74 12.41
N LYS A 135 -12.13 -28.05 12.24
CA LYS A 135 -11.13 -28.82 13.00
C LYS A 135 -9.70 -28.34 12.71
N ARG A 136 -9.36 -28.07 11.46
CA ARG A 136 -8.04 -27.51 11.08
C ARG A 136 -7.83 -26.13 11.68
N GLU A 137 -8.85 -25.28 11.63
CA GLU A 137 -8.82 -23.96 12.26
C GLU A 137 -8.63 -24.07 13.78
N ALA A 138 -9.41 -24.92 14.46
CA ALA A 138 -9.28 -25.15 15.90
C ALA A 138 -7.88 -25.67 16.27
N GLN A 139 -7.34 -26.63 15.52
CA GLN A 139 -5.98 -27.14 15.74
C GLN A 139 -4.90 -26.07 15.57
N ARG A 140 -5.05 -25.18 14.57
CA ARG A 140 -4.13 -24.06 14.39
C ARG A 140 -4.23 -23.08 15.55
N TRP A 141 -5.43 -22.73 16.01
CA TRP A 141 -5.60 -21.90 17.20
C TRP A 141 -5.00 -22.51 18.46
N GLN A 142 -5.10 -23.83 18.64
CA GLN A 142 -4.44 -24.53 19.75
C GLN A 142 -2.92 -24.38 19.70
N ARG A 143 -2.30 -24.55 18.53
CA ARG A 143 -0.85 -24.34 18.35
C ARG A 143 -0.43 -22.91 18.64
N ILE A 144 -1.18 -21.93 18.11
CA ILE A 144 -0.94 -20.50 18.33
C ILE A 144 -1.07 -20.16 19.82
N SER A 145 -2.09 -20.67 20.50
CA SER A 145 -2.34 -20.40 21.92
C SER A 145 -1.24 -20.99 22.81
N ALA A 146 -0.80 -22.23 22.51
CA ALA A 146 0.31 -22.85 23.21
C ALA A 146 1.62 -22.07 23.04
N ALA A 147 1.90 -21.63 21.80
CA ALA A 147 3.06 -20.81 21.50
C ALA A 147 2.99 -19.42 22.16
N ALA A 148 1.82 -18.78 22.20
CA ALA A 148 1.62 -17.53 22.91
C ALA A 148 1.88 -17.66 24.42
N ALA A 149 1.48 -18.78 25.04
CA ALA A 149 1.77 -19.05 26.45
C ALA A 149 3.26 -19.32 26.72
N GLU A 150 3.98 -19.93 25.78
CA GLU A 150 5.45 -20.02 25.83
C GLU A 150 6.09 -18.64 25.69
N LEU A 151 5.66 -17.86 24.69
CA LEU A 151 6.15 -16.51 24.45
C LEU A 151 5.92 -15.61 25.67
N GLN A 152 4.77 -15.69 26.32
CA GLN A 152 4.46 -14.90 27.52
C GLN A 152 5.43 -15.19 28.68
N ARG A 153 5.76 -16.47 28.93
CA ARG A 153 6.75 -16.85 29.94
C ARG A 153 8.13 -16.35 29.57
N TRP A 154 8.52 -16.52 28.31
CA TRP A 154 9.80 -16.02 27.81
C TRP A 154 9.92 -14.49 27.92
N LEU A 155 8.85 -13.74 27.63
CA LEU A 155 8.80 -12.29 27.80
C LEU A 155 9.01 -11.90 29.28
N ALA A 156 8.38 -12.61 30.21
CA ALA A 156 8.57 -12.39 31.65
C ALA A 156 10.03 -12.65 32.07
N ASP A 157 10.67 -13.69 31.53
CA ASP A 157 12.08 -13.96 31.77
C ASP A 157 12.98 -12.85 31.23
N GLN A 158 12.71 -12.32 30.03
CA GLN A 158 13.48 -11.21 29.45
C GLN A 158 13.38 -9.95 30.31
N ILE A 159 12.18 -9.62 30.79
CA ILE A 159 11.97 -8.46 31.67
C ILE A 159 12.63 -8.68 33.04
N GLY A 160 12.52 -9.89 33.60
CA GLY A 160 13.12 -10.23 34.89
C GLY A 160 14.64 -10.19 34.89
N GLN A 161 15.29 -10.59 33.79
CA GLN A 161 16.74 -10.45 33.61
C GLN A 161 17.16 -8.98 33.40
N GLY A 162 16.26 -8.17 32.86
CA GLY A 162 16.47 -6.76 32.58
C GLY A 162 17.16 -6.51 31.25
N LEU A 163 16.84 -5.39 30.59
CA LEU A 163 17.42 -5.05 29.29
C LEU A 163 18.93 -4.73 29.36
N GLY A 164 19.49 -4.52 30.55
CA GLY A 164 20.92 -4.27 30.74
C GLY A 164 21.81 -5.51 30.57
N SER A 165 21.23 -6.72 30.61
CA SER A 165 21.98 -7.98 30.46
C SER A 165 22.07 -8.48 29.01
N LEU A 166 21.59 -7.69 28.04
CA LEU A 166 21.56 -8.08 26.63
C LEU A 166 22.98 -8.22 26.07
N ASN A 167 23.27 -9.40 25.53
CA ASN A 167 24.49 -9.69 24.79
C ASN A 167 24.15 -10.45 23.49
N ALA A 168 25.16 -10.75 22.68
CA ALA A 168 24.95 -11.44 21.41
C ALA A 168 24.29 -12.82 21.56
N GLU A 169 24.53 -13.53 22.67
CA GLU A 169 23.92 -14.84 22.94
C GLU A 169 22.44 -14.68 23.31
N VAL A 170 22.10 -13.70 24.15
CA VAL A 170 20.71 -13.39 24.50
C VAL A 170 19.93 -12.98 23.25
N ILE A 171 20.48 -12.13 22.39
CA ILE A 171 19.83 -11.71 21.14
C ILE A 171 19.58 -12.92 20.20
N LYS A 172 20.48 -13.91 20.16
CA LYS A 172 20.22 -15.16 19.42
C LYS A 172 18.99 -15.89 19.94
N THR A 173 18.73 -15.87 21.26
CA THR A 173 17.51 -16.49 21.82
C THR A 173 16.22 -15.81 21.35
N TRP A 174 16.25 -14.50 21.06
CA TRP A 174 15.11 -13.78 20.47
C TRP A 174 14.81 -14.28 19.06
N HIS A 175 15.83 -14.50 18.25
CA HIS A 175 15.66 -15.08 16.91
C HIS A 175 15.14 -16.52 16.97
N THR A 176 15.61 -17.32 17.91
CA THR A 176 15.08 -18.67 18.17
C THR A 176 13.60 -18.63 18.55
N MET A 177 13.22 -17.72 19.46
CA MET A 177 11.82 -17.55 19.85
C MET A 177 10.94 -17.10 18.67
N ALA A 178 11.43 -16.17 17.85
CA ALA A 178 10.74 -15.75 16.64
C ALA A 178 10.52 -16.91 15.65
N ALA A 179 11.50 -17.80 15.48
CA ALA A 179 11.36 -18.99 14.64
C ALA A 179 10.30 -19.96 15.20
N ARG A 180 10.28 -20.19 16.52
CA ARG A 180 9.25 -21.00 17.18
C ARG A 180 7.83 -20.50 16.92
N MET A 181 7.63 -19.18 16.89
CA MET A 181 6.31 -18.59 16.56
C MET A 181 5.88 -18.92 15.12
N VAL A 182 6.82 -18.89 14.17
CA VAL A 182 6.56 -19.26 12.77
C VAL A 182 6.20 -20.75 12.68
N ASP A 183 6.96 -21.62 13.36
CA ASP A 183 6.72 -23.07 13.39
C ASP A 183 5.35 -23.41 14.01
N ALA A 184 4.91 -22.61 14.99
CA ALA A 184 3.59 -22.70 15.61
C ALA A 184 2.46 -22.08 14.76
N GLN A 185 2.73 -21.66 13.53
CA GLN A 185 1.78 -21.03 12.60
C GLN A 185 1.29 -19.63 13.03
N ALA A 186 2.09 -18.93 13.83
CA ALA A 186 1.92 -17.53 14.22
C ALA A 186 3.05 -16.62 13.66
N PRO A 187 3.27 -16.55 12.33
CA PRO A 187 4.36 -15.78 11.74
C PRO A 187 4.31 -14.29 12.10
N GLY A 188 3.13 -13.71 12.34
CA GLY A 188 2.99 -12.32 12.76
C GLY A 188 3.55 -12.04 14.17
N LEU A 189 3.45 -13.00 15.10
CA LEU A 189 4.13 -12.92 16.40
C LEU A 189 5.65 -13.02 16.22
N GLY A 190 6.10 -13.93 15.36
CA GLY A 190 7.53 -14.09 15.05
C GLY A 190 8.14 -12.82 14.46
N GLN A 191 7.44 -12.16 13.54
CA GLN A 191 7.87 -10.88 12.97
C GLN A 191 8.01 -9.81 14.06
N ARG A 192 7.04 -9.66 14.96
CA ARG A 192 7.08 -8.68 16.04
C ARG A 192 8.23 -8.91 17.03
N VAL A 193 8.58 -10.17 17.31
CA VAL A 193 9.78 -10.50 18.10
C VAL A 193 11.06 -10.07 17.37
N ARG A 194 11.15 -10.30 16.05
CA ARG A 194 12.30 -9.83 15.24
C ARG A 194 12.38 -8.31 15.21
N GLU A 195 11.26 -7.62 15.05
CA GLU A 195 11.20 -6.16 15.08
C GLU A 195 11.64 -5.62 16.44
N ALA A 196 11.23 -6.25 17.54
CA ALA A 196 11.71 -5.90 18.88
C ALA A 196 13.23 -6.08 19.01
N ALA A 197 13.80 -7.16 18.46
CA ALA A 197 15.24 -7.40 18.45
C ALA A 197 16.02 -6.39 17.60
N LEU A 198 15.50 -6.00 16.43
CA LEU A 198 16.14 -5.02 15.52
C LEU A 198 16.25 -3.63 16.13
N GLY A 199 15.39 -3.29 17.10
CA GLY A 199 15.43 -1.99 17.78
C GLY A 199 16.45 -1.88 18.90
N LEU A 200 17.08 -2.99 19.31
CA LEU A 200 18.02 -3.01 20.43
C LEU A 200 19.26 -2.16 20.11
N HIS A 201 19.70 -1.38 21.10
CA HIS A 201 20.86 -0.47 21.02
C HIS A 201 20.77 0.61 19.91
N ALA A 202 19.59 0.83 19.32
CA ALA A 202 19.38 1.83 18.28
C ALA A 202 18.78 3.12 18.87
N GLY A 203 19.60 4.16 19.00
CA GLY A 203 19.21 5.43 19.62
C GLY A 203 19.36 5.42 21.14
N GLU A 204 19.30 6.59 21.79
CA GLU A 204 19.40 6.69 23.26
C GLU A 204 18.13 6.17 23.97
N ASP A 205 16.99 6.23 23.28
CA ASP A 205 15.66 5.81 23.74
C ASP A 205 15.36 4.33 23.46
N TRP A 206 16.35 3.56 23.00
CA TRP A 206 16.16 2.14 22.68
C TRP A 206 15.53 1.32 23.81
N PRO A 207 15.84 1.52 25.11
CA PRO A 207 15.23 0.71 26.16
C PRO A 207 13.72 0.92 26.27
N GLU A 208 13.26 2.17 26.19
CA GLU A 208 11.84 2.53 26.24
C GLU A 208 11.09 1.95 25.05
N ARG A 209 11.64 2.10 23.84
CA ARG A 209 11.05 1.56 22.60
C ARG A 209 10.99 0.04 22.62
N SER A 210 12.02 -0.62 23.15
CA SER A 210 12.03 -2.07 23.31
C SER A 210 11.00 -2.54 24.34
N LEU A 211 10.88 -1.86 25.49
CA LEU A 211 9.83 -2.16 26.48
C LEU A 211 8.43 -1.99 25.88
N HIS A 212 8.19 -0.94 25.10
CA HIS A 212 6.91 -0.74 24.41
C HIS A 212 6.58 -1.90 23.47
N ARG A 213 7.54 -2.34 22.64
CA ARG A 213 7.36 -3.49 21.72
C ARG A 213 7.12 -4.81 22.47
N LEU A 214 7.85 -5.06 23.55
CA LEU A 214 7.63 -6.23 24.40
C LEU A 214 6.28 -6.18 25.12
N GLY A 215 5.84 -5.00 25.55
CA GLY A 215 4.52 -4.78 26.14
C GLY A 215 3.39 -5.07 25.17
N LEU A 216 3.49 -4.63 23.91
CA LEU A 216 2.51 -4.97 22.87
C LEU A 216 2.47 -6.47 22.56
N LEU A 217 3.61 -7.17 22.61
CA LEU A 217 3.69 -8.62 22.49
C LEU A 217 3.04 -9.33 23.68
N HIS A 218 3.29 -8.85 24.90
CA HIS A 218 2.66 -9.36 26.11
C HIS A 218 1.13 -9.20 26.06
N LEU A 219 0.66 -8.01 25.68
CA LEU A 219 -0.77 -7.72 25.49
C LEU A 219 -1.38 -8.64 24.42
N ALA A 220 -0.66 -8.93 23.33
CA ALA A 220 -1.12 -9.89 22.33
C ALA A 220 -1.25 -11.30 22.91
N CYS A 221 -0.31 -11.75 23.72
CA CYS A 221 -0.39 -13.06 24.38
C CYS A 221 -1.61 -13.14 25.32
N GLU A 222 -1.86 -12.10 26.11
CA GLU A 222 -3.04 -12.06 26.99
C GLU A 222 -4.37 -12.03 26.22
N ALA A 223 -4.40 -11.33 25.08
CA ALA A 223 -5.58 -11.28 24.22
C ALA A 223 -5.83 -12.64 23.55
N LEU A 224 -4.78 -13.34 23.11
CA LEU A 224 -4.88 -14.69 22.56
C LEU A 224 -5.40 -15.70 23.60
N ALA A 225 -4.93 -15.60 24.85
CA ALA A 225 -5.40 -16.46 25.95
C ALA A 225 -6.91 -16.29 26.25
N ARG A 226 -7.47 -15.11 25.96
CA ARG A 226 -8.87 -14.75 26.19
C ARG A 226 -9.67 -14.62 24.89
N ARG A 227 -9.14 -15.09 23.75
CA ARG A 227 -9.67 -14.83 22.39
C ARG A 227 -11.18 -15.06 22.28
N GLU A 228 -11.68 -16.14 22.88
CA GLU A 228 -13.10 -16.55 22.79
C GLU A 228 -14.05 -15.62 23.56
N GLN A 229 -13.52 -14.79 24.46
CA GLN A 229 -14.29 -13.81 25.25
C GLN A 229 -14.29 -12.42 24.60
N LEU A 230 -13.48 -12.21 23.55
CA LEU A 230 -13.36 -10.91 22.88
C LEU A 230 -14.43 -10.74 21.81
N GLU A 231 -14.78 -9.49 21.52
CA GLU A 231 -15.71 -9.16 20.45
C GLU A 231 -15.22 -9.69 19.08
N PRO A 232 -16.13 -10.06 18.16
CA PRO A 232 -15.76 -10.61 16.86
C PRO A 232 -14.76 -9.75 16.07
N ALA A 233 -14.89 -8.42 16.15
CA ALA A 233 -13.98 -7.49 15.49
C ALA A 233 -12.54 -7.60 16.03
N LEU A 234 -12.37 -7.79 17.34
CA LEU A 234 -11.05 -7.97 17.95
C LEU A 234 -10.49 -9.37 17.69
N GLN A 235 -11.35 -10.40 17.59
CA GLN A 235 -10.92 -11.72 17.15
C GLN A 235 -10.37 -11.70 15.71
N ALA A 236 -10.98 -10.91 14.82
CA ALA A 236 -10.49 -10.71 13.46
C ALA A 236 -9.13 -9.97 13.46
N ASP A 237 -8.98 -8.92 14.29
CA ASP A 237 -7.68 -8.25 14.47
C ASP A 237 -6.60 -9.22 14.98
N LEU A 238 -6.94 -10.13 15.91
CA LEU A 238 -6.02 -11.16 16.38
C LEU A 238 -5.61 -12.14 15.27
N ARG A 239 -6.51 -12.49 14.34
CA ARG A 239 -6.15 -13.28 13.14
C ARG A 239 -5.11 -12.55 12.31
N THR A 240 -5.33 -11.27 12.03
CA THR A 240 -4.35 -10.45 11.30
C THR A 240 -3.02 -10.35 12.06
N LEU A 241 -3.08 -10.13 13.38
CA LEU A 241 -1.92 -9.98 14.25
C LEU A 241 -0.99 -11.20 14.24
N VAL A 242 -1.54 -12.41 14.27
CA VAL A 242 -0.74 -13.64 14.26
C VAL A 242 -0.28 -14.02 12.85
N GLY A 243 -0.67 -13.26 11.82
CA GLY A 243 -0.33 -13.55 10.42
C GLY A 243 -1.19 -14.68 9.84
N TRP A 244 -2.45 -14.77 10.24
CA TRP A 244 -3.41 -15.67 9.63
C TRP A 244 -3.86 -15.12 8.27
N PRO A 245 -3.72 -15.87 7.16
CA PRO A 245 -4.18 -15.42 5.85
C PRO A 245 -5.69 -15.25 5.80
N GLN A 246 -6.16 -14.09 5.38
CA GLN A 246 -7.58 -13.84 5.14
C GLN A 246 -7.91 -14.11 3.66
N ASP A 247 -8.99 -14.84 3.41
CA ASP A 247 -9.44 -15.12 2.05
C ASP A 247 -10.10 -13.87 1.44
N LYS A 248 -9.61 -13.44 0.28
CA LYS A 248 -10.17 -12.28 -0.42
C LYS A 248 -11.59 -12.54 -0.93
N ALA A 249 -11.92 -13.79 -1.27
CA ALA A 249 -13.26 -14.16 -1.69
C ALA A 249 -14.26 -14.06 -0.53
N GLU A 250 -13.89 -14.54 0.65
CA GLU A 250 -14.69 -14.42 1.89
C GLU A 250 -14.92 -12.96 2.26
N VAL A 251 -13.89 -12.11 2.17
CA VAL A 251 -14.02 -10.67 2.44
C VAL A 251 -14.92 -9.98 1.42
N GLN A 252 -14.86 -10.37 0.14
CA GLN A 252 -15.75 -9.84 -0.88
C GLN A 252 -17.22 -10.24 -0.65
N GLU A 253 -17.46 -11.43 -0.10
CA GLU A 253 -18.82 -11.96 0.14
C GLU A 253 -19.43 -11.45 1.44
N THR A 254 -18.64 -11.38 2.51
CA THR A 254 -19.12 -11.16 3.89
C THR A 254 -18.70 -9.81 4.49
N GLY A 255 -17.73 -9.12 3.87
CA GLY A 255 -17.24 -7.83 4.32
C GLY A 255 -18.26 -6.71 4.11
N GLU A 256 -18.08 -5.62 4.87
CA GLU A 256 -18.85 -4.38 4.65
C GLU A 256 -18.47 -3.80 3.28
N ASN A 257 -19.43 -3.74 2.36
CA ASN A 257 -19.24 -3.16 1.03
C ASN A 257 -19.69 -1.70 1.02
N LEU A 258 -18.80 -0.80 0.65
CA LEU A 258 -19.04 0.64 0.58
C LEU A 258 -18.64 1.19 -0.79
N ALA A 259 -19.64 1.62 -1.56
CA ALA A 259 -19.44 2.36 -2.79
C ALA A 259 -19.28 3.86 -2.48
N ASP A 260 -18.21 4.48 -2.97
CA ASP A 260 -17.94 5.90 -2.81
C ASP A 260 -17.06 6.42 -3.95
N GLN A 261 -16.86 7.74 -3.97
CA GLN A 261 -15.80 8.39 -4.72
C GLN A 261 -14.60 8.61 -3.81
N TRP A 262 -13.49 7.96 -4.14
CA TRP A 262 -12.31 7.90 -3.30
C TRP A 262 -11.22 8.82 -3.85
N THR A 263 -10.77 9.77 -3.01
CA THR A 263 -9.54 10.51 -3.28
C THR A 263 -8.34 9.63 -2.92
N VAL A 264 -7.43 9.44 -3.87
CA VAL A 264 -6.15 8.76 -3.61
C VAL A 264 -5.19 9.72 -2.92
N LEU A 265 -5.09 9.63 -1.59
CA LEU A 265 -4.33 10.57 -0.78
C LEU A 265 -2.82 10.40 -0.95
N GLY A 266 -2.35 9.16 -1.08
CA GLY A 266 -0.93 8.84 -1.17
C GLY A 266 -0.71 7.34 -1.27
N GLN A 267 0.48 6.96 -1.73
CA GLN A 267 0.88 5.57 -1.84
C GLN A 267 2.34 5.39 -1.45
N ILE A 268 2.67 4.17 -1.03
CA ILE A 268 4.04 3.74 -0.80
C ILE A 268 4.22 2.33 -1.35
N THR A 269 5.36 2.11 -2.00
CA THR A 269 5.78 0.79 -2.46
C THR A 269 7.00 0.38 -1.66
N GLU A 270 6.99 -0.84 -1.12
CA GLU A 270 8.09 -1.44 -0.37
C GLU A 270 8.50 -2.74 -1.08
N GLU A 271 9.79 -2.90 -1.36
CA GLU A 271 10.35 -4.16 -1.84
C GLU A 271 10.63 -5.07 -0.63
N ARG A 272 10.00 -6.25 -0.59
CA ARG A 272 10.21 -7.24 0.48
C ARG A 272 11.40 -8.14 0.18
N ASP A 273 11.50 -8.57 -1.08
CA ASP A 273 12.56 -9.40 -1.68
C ASP A 273 12.69 -9.02 -3.16
N ASP A 274 13.76 -9.44 -3.86
CA ASP A 274 14.00 -9.20 -5.30
C ASP A 274 12.83 -9.57 -6.24
N LYS A 275 11.84 -10.33 -5.74
CA LYS A 275 10.71 -10.84 -6.51
C LYS A 275 9.34 -10.36 -6.02
N LEU A 276 9.25 -9.62 -4.92
CA LEU A 276 7.98 -9.19 -4.33
C LEU A 276 8.02 -7.71 -3.94
N SER A 277 7.17 -6.93 -4.60
CA SER A 277 6.87 -5.55 -4.21
C SER A 277 5.47 -5.47 -3.63
N GLU A 278 5.33 -4.80 -2.50
CA GLU A 278 4.04 -4.49 -1.87
C GLU A 278 3.75 -3.00 -2.06
N ARG A 279 2.50 -2.65 -2.41
CA ARG A 279 2.05 -1.27 -2.45
C ARG A 279 0.89 -1.06 -1.50
N ARG A 280 1.02 -0.07 -0.62
CA ARG A 280 -0.08 0.48 0.18
C ARG A 280 -0.60 1.75 -0.47
N VAL A 281 -1.92 1.82 -0.65
CA VAL A 281 -2.61 2.98 -1.22
C VAL A 281 -3.61 3.49 -0.20
N TRP A 282 -3.53 4.77 0.17
CA TRP A 282 -4.43 5.40 1.14
C TRP A 282 -5.51 6.21 0.44
N LEU A 283 -6.75 6.01 0.87
CA LEU A 283 -7.95 6.56 0.25
C LEU A 283 -8.82 7.32 1.27
N GLN A 284 -9.50 8.36 0.80
CA GLN A 284 -10.58 9.05 1.53
C GLN A 284 -11.87 9.01 0.70
N GLY A 285 -12.95 8.48 1.27
CA GLY A 285 -14.29 8.55 0.69
C GLY A 285 -14.88 9.95 0.82
N ALA A 286 -15.38 10.50 -0.29
CA ALA A 286 -15.91 11.85 -0.36
C ALA A 286 -17.28 11.98 0.31
N ALA A 287 -18.18 11.00 0.10
CA ALA A 287 -19.52 11.02 0.68
C ALA A 287 -19.55 10.40 2.08
N SER A 288 -18.83 9.28 2.27
CA SER A 288 -18.82 8.56 3.55
C SER A 288 -17.92 9.18 4.61
N GLY A 289 -16.93 9.99 4.21
CA GLY A 289 -15.85 10.42 5.10
C GLY A 289 -14.96 9.27 5.59
N ARG A 290 -15.12 8.05 5.04
CA ARG A 290 -14.37 6.87 5.48
C ARG A 290 -12.94 6.92 4.97
N ARG A 291 -11.99 6.57 5.84
CA ARG A 291 -10.60 6.36 5.45
C ARG A 291 -10.31 4.89 5.24
N ALA A 292 -9.58 4.57 4.17
CA ALA A 292 -9.24 3.19 3.84
C ALA A 292 -7.79 3.07 3.33
N TRP A 293 -7.25 1.86 3.37
CA TRP A 293 -6.06 1.51 2.60
C TRP A 293 -6.18 0.15 1.91
N LEU A 294 -5.53 0.05 0.76
CA LEU A 294 -5.46 -1.15 -0.07
C LEU A 294 -4.04 -1.74 -0.04
N LEU A 295 -3.93 -3.07 -0.10
CA LEU A 295 -2.65 -3.77 -0.21
C LEU A 295 -2.55 -4.53 -1.54
N ASP A 296 -1.70 -4.03 -2.43
CA ASP A 296 -1.40 -4.68 -3.70
C ASP A 296 -0.05 -5.39 -3.64
N HIS A 297 0.06 -6.49 -4.38
CA HIS A 297 1.30 -7.26 -4.50
C HIS A 297 1.67 -7.37 -5.98
N ALA A 298 2.95 -7.16 -6.29
CA ALA A 298 3.51 -7.39 -7.61
C ALA A 298 4.63 -8.42 -7.51
N PHE A 299 4.53 -9.50 -8.30
CA PHE A 299 5.52 -10.58 -8.31
C PHE A 299 6.36 -10.55 -9.58
N GLY A 300 7.68 -10.68 -9.43
CA GLY A 300 8.63 -10.87 -10.53
C GLY A 300 8.60 -9.75 -11.57
N GLY A 301 8.44 -8.49 -11.13
CA GLY A 301 8.44 -7.31 -12.01
C GLY A 301 7.23 -7.15 -12.91
N LYS A 302 6.15 -7.92 -12.69
CA LYS A 302 4.90 -7.85 -13.50
C LYS A 302 4.07 -6.57 -13.30
N GLY A 303 4.49 -5.68 -12.39
CA GLY A 303 3.72 -4.51 -11.99
C GLY A 303 2.46 -4.86 -11.20
N PHE A 304 1.72 -3.84 -10.79
CA PHE A 304 0.44 -4.00 -10.09
C PHE A 304 -0.72 -4.13 -11.07
N GLU A 305 -1.75 -4.93 -10.71
CA GLU A 305 -2.90 -5.17 -11.58
C GLU A 305 -3.72 -3.90 -11.85
N GLN A 306 -3.87 -3.05 -10.84
CA GLN A 306 -4.59 -1.80 -10.89
C GLN A 306 -3.64 -0.62 -10.75
N ALA A 307 -3.92 0.49 -11.42
CA ALA A 307 -3.17 1.72 -11.23
C ALA A 307 -3.94 2.65 -10.29
N TRP A 308 -3.25 3.09 -9.24
CA TRP A 308 -3.69 4.14 -8.33
C TRP A 308 -2.78 5.34 -8.51
N VAL A 309 -3.37 6.51 -8.70
CA VAL A 309 -2.65 7.75 -8.98
C VAL A 309 -2.88 8.68 -7.81
N THR A 310 -1.81 9.03 -7.07
CA THR A 310 -1.92 10.01 -5.99
C THR A 310 -2.50 11.32 -6.54
N GLY A 311 -3.58 11.76 -5.91
CA GLY A 311 -4.30 12.95 -6.30
C GLY A 311 -5.30 12.80 -7.43
N SER A 312 -5.73 11.57 -7.74
CA SER A 312 -6.91 11.34 -8.56
C SER A 312 -8.14 10.99 -7.72
N MET A 313 -9.32 11.17 -8.32
CA MET A 313 -10.58 10.58 -7.85
C MET A 313 -10.84 9.23 -8.52
N VAL A 314 -11.35 8.26 -7.76
CA VAL A 314 -11.70 6.94 -8.24
C VAL A 314 -13.09 6.56 -7.73
N GLN A 315 -14.02 6.22 -8.62
CA GLN A 315 -15.27 5.57 -8.23
C GLN A 315 -14.96 4.11 -7.93
N ALA A 316 -15.24 3.65 -6.71
CA ALA A 316 -14.96 2.28 -6.32
C ALA A 316 -15.92 1.77 -5.24
N THR A 317 -16.24 0.47 -5.32
CA THR A 317 -16.81 -0.30 -4.20
C THR A 317 -15.68 -1.00 -3.44
N LEU A 318 -15.54 -0.66 -2.16
CA LEU A 318 -14.57 -1.27 -1.27
C LEU A 318 -15.24 -2.28 -0.33
N ALA A 319 -14.69 -3.50 -0.26
CA ALA A 319 -15.02 -4.51 0.73
C ALA A 319 -14.03 -4.45 1.90
N PHE A 320 -14.49 -4.05 3.08
CA PHE A 320 -13.62 -3.91 4.25
C PHE A 320 -13.33 -5.25 4.91
N PHE A 321 -12.06 -5.46 5.27
CA PHE A 321 -11.67 -6.60 6.07
C PHE A 321 -12.29 -6.48 7.48
N PRO A 322 -12.75 -7.60 8.07
CA PRO A 322 -13.25 -7.59 9.44
C PRO A 322 -12.12 -7.19 10.40
N GLY A 323 -12.45 -6.35 11.38
CA GLY A 323 -11.49 -5.82 12.35
C GLY A 323 -12.03 -4.61 13.09
N ALA A 324 -11.44 -4.26 14.23
CA ALA A 324 -11.93 -3.17 15.08
C ALA A 324 -11.57 -1.77 14.55
N THR A 325 -10.59 -1.70 13.63
CA THR A 325 -10.08 -0.44 13.05
C THR A 325 -10.75 -0.06 11.73
N GLY A 326 -11.24 -1.04 10.96
CA GLY A 326 -12.02 -0.82 9.74
C GLY A 326 -11.31 -0.02 8.63
N LEU A 327 -9.97 -0.10 8.55
CA LEU A 327 -9.18 0.65 7.57
C LEU A 327 -8.83 -0.17 6.31
N ARG A 328 -8.49 -1.45 6.45
CA ARG A 328 -8.03 -2.25 5.32
C ARG A 328 -9.21 -2.68 4.46
N ALA A 329 -9.10 -2.54 3.15
CA ALA A 329 -10.14 -2.97 2.22
C ALA A 329 -9.59 -3.67 0.96
N LEU A 330 -10.49 -4.30 0.21
CA LEU A 330 -10.31 -4.78 -1.15
C LEU A 330 -11.14 -3.91 -2.09
N ALA A 331 -10.55 -3.45 -3.20
CA ALA A 331 -11.32 -2.86 -4.27
C ALA A 331 -12.00 -3.98 -5.08
N LEU A 332 -13.33 -3.96 -5.15
CA LEU A 332 -14.11 -4.92 -5.94
C LEU A 332 -14.22 -4.47 -7.40
N ASP A 333 -14.38 -3.16 -7.57
CA ASP A 333 -14.31 -2.42 -8.80
C ASP A 333 -13.51 -1.14 -8.55
N ALA A 334 -12.93 -0.57 -9.60
CA ALA A 334 -12.48 0.82 -9.53
C ALA A 334 -12.35 1.41 -10.92
N GLN A 335 -12.84 2.64 -11.07
CA GLN A 335 -12.79 3.42 -12.29
C GLN A 335 -12.29 4.82 -12.00
N ALA A 336 -11.25 5.25 -12.73
CA ALA A 336 -10.73 6.60 -12.60
C ALA A 336 -11.78 7.65 -13.02
N LEU A 337 -11.94 8.69 -12.22
CA LEU A 337 -12.81 9.84 -12.50
C LEU A 337 -11.98 11.02 -13.00
N ALA A 338 -12.57 11.83 -13.88
CA ALA A 338 -11.95 13.05 -14.39
C ALA A 338 -12.12 14.27 -13.47
N SER A 339 -12.89 14.15 -12.40
CA SER A 339 -13.11 15.21 -11.40
C SER A 339 -11.85 15.47 -10.56
N PRO A 340 -11.64 16.71 -10.10
CA PRO A 340 -10.52 17.01 -9.22
C PRO A 340 -10.64 16.25 -7.87
N PRO A 341 -9.52 15.92 -7.23
CA PRO A 341 -9.49 15.31 -5.90
C PRO A 341 -10.14 16.23 -4.86
N ILE A 342 -10.83 15.64 -3.90
CA ILE A 342 -11.41 16.36 -2.77
C ILE A 342 -10.52 16.11 -1.56
N TRP A 343 -9.76 17.12 -1.16
CA TRP A 343 -8.95 17.01 0.04
C TRP A 343 -9.85 16.91 1.28
N PRO A 344 -9.56 16.00 2.23
CA PRO A 344 -10.40 15.84 3.41
C PRO A 344 -10.30 17.08 4.29
N VAL A 345 -11.43 17.65 4.71
CA VAL A 345 -11.46 18.72 5.70
C VAL A 345 -11.26 18.08 7.07
N SER A 346 -10.09 18.30 7.66
CA SER A 346 -9.73 17.79 8.98
C SER A 346 -8.78 18.77 9.67
N ASP A 347 -8.82 18.80 11.00
CA ASP A 347 -7.80 19.49 11.80
C ASP A 347 -6.97 18.47 12.59
N LEU A 348 -5.83 18.92 13.10
CA LEU A 348 -4.89 18.04 13.78
C LEU A 348 -5.50 17.41 15.06
N ALA A 349 -6.39 18.10 15.76
CA ALA A 349 -7.03 17.58 16.96
C ALA A 349 -8.00 16.43 16.62
N CYS A 350 -8.77 16.57 15.54
CA CYS A 350 -9.65 15.54 15.02
C CYS A 350 -8.86 14.30 14.57
N GLU A 351 -7.74 14.50 13.87
CA GLU A 351 -6.85 13.41 13.45
C GLU A 351 -6.29 12.63 14.64
N TRP A 352 -5.83 13.33 15.69
CA TRP A 352 -5.37 12.70 16.93
C TRP A 352 -6.46 11.95 17.66
N LEU A 353 -7.68 12.50 17.73
CA LEU A 353 -8.81 11.84 18.37
C LEU A 353 -9.16 10.53 17.64
N GLN A 354 -9.24 10.56 16.31
CA GLN A 354 -9.49 9.37 15.51
C GLN A 354 -8.38 8.34 15.66
N LEU A 355 -7.12 8.79 15.74
CA LEU A 355 -5.99 7.90 16.00
C LEU A 355 -6.12 7.23 17.37
N ALA A 356 -6.36 8.00 18.43
CA ALA A 356 -6.54 7.49 19.78
C ALA A 356 -7.70 6.48 19.86
N GLN A 357 -8.82 6.75 19.18
CA GLN A 357 -9.96 5.82 19.09
C GLN A 357 -9.58 4.50 18.40
N ARG A 358 -8.81 4.56 17.30
CA ARG A 358 -8.31 3.35 16.62
C ARG A 358 -7.34 2.57 17.51
N SER A 359 -6.39 3.24 18.16
CA SER A 359 -5.42 2.60 19.05
C SER A 359 -6.08 1.98 20.28
N ALA A 360 -7.13 2.61 20.83
CA ALA A 360 -7.89 2.06 21.95
C ALA A 360 -8.67 0.80 21.56
N ARG A 361 -9.16 0.71 20.32
CA ARG A 361 -9.86 -0.47 19.79
C ARG A 361 -8.91 -1.60 19.38
N SER A 362 -7.75 -1.24 18.83
CA SER A 362 -6.74 -2.18 18.36
C SER A 362 -5.34 -1.60 18.55
N PRO A 363 -4.66 -1.93 19.66
CA PRO A 363 -3.36 -1.34 20.00
C PRO A 363 -2.22 -1.83 19.10
N TRP A 364 -2.47 -2.79 18.22
CA TRP A 364 -1.45 -3.42 17.39
C TRP A 364 -1.39 -2.91 15.95
N LEU A 365 -2.26 -1.95 15.60
CA LEU A 365 -2.16 -1.22 14.34
C LEU A 365 -0.86 -0.41 14.36
N SER A 366 0.08 -0.77 13.49
CA SER A 366 1.42 -0.18 13.48
C SER A 366 1.52 1.12 12.69
N LEU A 367 0.62 1.33 11.74
CA LEU A 367 0.62 2.48 10.85
C LEU A 367 -0.76 3.11 10.85
N HIS A 368 -0.82 4.36 11.30
CA HIS A 368 -2.02 5.17 11.28
C HIS A 368 -1.95 6.20 10.16
N PRO A 369 -3.01 6.39 9.38
CA PRO A 369 -3.05 7.51 8.47
C PRO A 369 -3.18 8.81 9.25
N LEU A 370 -2.37 9.80 8.91
CA LEU A 370 -2.43 11.12 9.51
C LEU A 370 -2.42 12.20 8.43
N LEU A 371 -3.39 13.11 8.53
CA LEU A 371 -3.43 14.34 7.76
C LEU A 371 -2.90 15.50 8.61
N LEU A 372 -1.99 16.29 8.07
CA LEU A 372 -1.63 17.57 8.67
C LEU A 372 -2.09 18.66 7.72
N CYS A 373 -2.90 19.59 8.20
CA CYS A 373 -3.29 20.77 7.44
C CYS A 373 -2.40 21.95 7.83
N ASP A 374 -2.11 22.81 6.85
CA ASP A 374 -1.27 24.01 7.02
C ASP A 374 0.09 23.73 7.71
N ALA A 375 0.70 22.59 7.39
CA ALA A 375 1.96 22.17 7.96
C ALA A 375 3.14 22.86 7.26
N VAL A 376 4.06 23.42 8.05
CA VAL A 376 5.32 23.97 7.53
C VAL A 376 6.42 22.92 7.72
N VAL A 377 7.05 22.51 6.61
CA VAL A 377 8.17 21.56 6.63
C VAL A 377 9.47 22.31 6.87
N LEU A 378 10.21 21.92 7.90
CA LEU A 378 11.46 22.54 8.31
C LEU A 378 12.56 21.48 8.40
N HIS A 379 13.79 21.88 8.07
CA HIS A 379 14.97 21.04 8.29
C HIS A 379 15.97 21.79 9.16
N ARG A 380 16.34 21.19 10.30
CA ARG A 380 17.27 21.78 11.27
C ARG A 380 18.24 20.72 11.77
N GLY A 381 19.52 20.92 11.50
CA GLY A 381 20.56 19.94 11.83
C GLY A 381 20.28 18.61 11.10
N ALA A 382 20.19 17.51 11.85
CA ALA A 382 19.88 16.19 11.28
C ALA A 382 18.37 15.92 11.13
N ALA A 383 17.50 16.72 11.76
CA ALA A 383 16.07 16.44 11.83
C ALA A 383 15.27 17.18 10.76
N THR A 384 14.26 16.52 10.21
CA THR A 384 13.22 17.14 9.39
C THR A 384 11.91 17.07 10.16
N LEU A 385 11.21 18.19 10.28
CA LEU A 385 10.01 18.33 11.09
C LEU A 385 8.87 18.90 10.25
N ALA A 386 7.64 18.51 10.56
CA ALA A 386 6.43 19.22 10.14
C ALA A 386 5.85 19.96 11.34
N VAL A 387 5.64 21.26 11.21
CA VAL A 387 5.02 22.10 12.24
C VAL A 387 3.59 22.42 11.83
N ALA A 388 2.61 21.98 12.62
CA ALA A 388 1.19 22.21 12.38
C ALA A 388 0.46 22.43 13.71
N ALA A 389 -0.45 23.41 13.77
CA ALA A 389 -1.23 23.74 14.95
C ALA A 389 -0.40 23.85 16.27
N GLY A 390 0.80 24.43 16.19
CA GLY A 390 1.71 24.59 17.34
C GLY A 390 2.43 23.31 17.79
N GLN A 391 2.27 22.20 17.08
CA GLN A 391 2.94 20.93 17.33
C GLN A 391 4.02 20.66 16.29
N CYS A 392 5.06 19.92 16.67
CA CYS A 392 6.17 19.53 15.80
C CYS A 392 6.25 18.01 15.70
N LEU A 393 6.12 17.46 14.49
CA LEU A 393 6.24 16.02 14.23
C LEU A 393 7.52 15.74 13.46
N ALA A 394 8.26 14.71 13.89
CA ALA A 394 9.43 14.24 13.14
C ALA A 394 9.01 13.53 11.85
N LEU A 395 9.72 13.82 10.74
CA LEU A 395 9.44 13.23 9.44
C LEU A 395 10.44 12.13 9.08
N ASN A 396 9.92 10.97 8.67
CA ASN A 396 10.70 9.87 8.11
C ASN A 396 10.79 10.02 6.58
N LEU A 397 11.90 10.57 6.10
CA LEU A 397 12.19 10.82 4.70
C LEU A 397 13.58 10.33 4.33
N SER A 398 13.74 9.80 3.12
CA SER A 398 15.07 9.64 2.52
C SER A 398 15.71 11.01 2.31
N GLU A 399 17.03 11.06 2.15
CA GLU A 399 17.72 12.32 1.86
C GLU A 399 17.19 12.99 0.58
N ALA A 400 16.98 12.20 -0.48
CA ALA A 400 16.45 12.69 -1.75
C ALA A 400 15.01 13.21 -1.62
N ASP A 401 14.16 12.52 -0.85
CA ASP A 401 12.79 12.96 -0.59
C ASP A 401 12.72 14.24 0.23
N ARG A 402 13.58 14.36 1.26
CA ARG A 402 13.69 15.56 2.09
C ARG A 402 13.93 16.81 1.25
N TRP A 403 14.96 16.79 0.39
CA TRP A 403 15.30 17.96 -0.41
C TRP A 403 14.24 18.28 -1.45
N ARG A 404 13.63 17.26 -2.07
CA ARG A 404 12.52 17.45 -3.02
C ARG A 404 11.28 18.06 -2.33
N LEU A 405 10.93 17.60 -1.13
CA LEU A 405 9.80 18.14 -0.38
C LEU A 405 10.04 19.60 0.03
N LEU A 406 11.23 19.91 0.56
CA LEU A 406 11.61 21.29 0.93
C LEU A 406 11.59 22.23 -0.29
N ALA A 407 12.14 21.79 -1.42
CA ALA A 407 12.12 22.57 -2.65
C ALA A 407 10.71 22.78 -3.20
N ALA A 408 9.86 21.75 -3.17
CA ALA A 408 8.48 21.83 -3.65
C ALA A 408 7.59 22.72 -2.77
N THR A 409 7.80 22.71 -1.45
CA THR A 409 7.04 23.52 -0.49
C THR A 409 7.52 24.97 -0.43
N GLY A 410 8.81 25.23 -0.67
CA GLY A 410 9.39 26.57 -0.58
C GLY A 410 9.27 27.20 0.82
N GLY A 411 9.04 26.39 1.87
CA GLY A 411 8.75 26.85 3.23
C GLY A 411 7.31 27.34 3.45
N MET A 412 6.44 27.23 2.44
CA MET A 412 5.02 27.57 2.57
C MET A 412 4.25 26.47 3.31
N PRO A 413 3.15 26.81 4.01
CA PRO A 413 2.23 25.82 4.57
C PRO A 413 1.67 24.89 3.50
N VAL A 414 1.65 23.60 3.79
CA VAL A 414 1.11 22.54 2.93
C VAL A 414 0.23 21.57 3.73
N ASN A 415 -0.71 20.94 3.04
CA ASN A 415 -1.41 19.77 3.57
C ASN A 415 -0.56 18.52 3.29
N LEU A 416 -0.25 17.76 4.34
CA LEU A 416 0.52 16.52 4.26
C LEU A 416 -0.37 15.32 4.56
N MET A 417 -0.20 14.25 3.79
CA MET A 417 -0.69 12.92 4.15
C MET A 417 0.51 12.00 4.42
N GLY A 418 0.45 11.21 5.49
CA GLY A 418 1.48 10.24 5.80
C GLY A 418 1.02 9.04 6.65
N GLU A 419 1.94 8.09 6.81
CA GLU A 419 1.82 6.98 7.76
C GLU A 419 2.51 7.37 9.08
N TRP A 420 1.75 7.50 10.15
CA TRP A 420 2.25 7.72 11.50
C TRP A 420 2.53 6.37 12.17
N ASP A 421 3.75 6.17 12.64
CA ASP A 421 4.21 4.93 13.27
C ASP A 421 4.22 4.97 14.81
N GLY A 422 3.67 6.04 15.40
CA GLY A 422 3.74 6.31 16.85
C GLY A 422 4.83 7.30 17.24
N GLN A 423 5.83 7.53 16.39
CA GLN A 423 6.98 8.40 16.68
C GLN A 423 7.29 9.39 15.55
N GLN A 424 7.19 8.94 14.30
CA GLN A 424 7.50 9.72 13.12
C GLN A 424 6.37 9.61 12.10
N LEU A 425 6.11 10.73 11.42
CA LEU A 425 5.25 10.75 10.26
C LEU A 425 6.09 10.39 9.05
N ARG A 426 5.71 9.37 8.30
CA ARG A 426 6.26 9.05 6.99
C ARG A 426 5.41 9.73 5.92
N PRO A 427 5.81 10.90 5.38
CA PRO A 427 4.99 11.61 4.40
C PRO A 427 4.92 10.81 3.10
N LEU A 428 3.73 10.78 2.50
CA LEU A 428 3.43 10.13 1.23
C LEU A 428 3.10 11.15 0.13
N SER A 429 2.42 12.25 0.49
CA SER A 429 2.11 13.35 -0.44
C SER A 429 2.05 14.68 0.29
N ALA A 430 2.29 15.77 -0.46
CA ALA A 430 2.13 17.14 -0.01
C ALA A 430 1.33 17.95 -1.03
N TRP A 431 0.49 18.86 -0.53
CA TRP A 431 -0.49 19.61 -1.31
C TRP A 431 -0.50 21.07 -0.89
N LEU A 432 -0.56 22.00 -1.84
CA LEU A 432 -0.90 23.39 -1.52
C LEU A 432 -2.43 23.50 -1.38
N ALA A 433 -2.91 24.42 -0.54
CA ALA A 433 -4.33 24.54 -0.19
C ALA A 433 -5.30 24.64 -1.39
N GLN A 434 -4.83 25.13 -2.54
CA GLN A 434 -5.63 25.30 -3.77
C GLN A 434 -5.17 24.38 -4.92
N ALA A 435 -4.20 23.49 -4.68
CA ALA A 435 -3.67 22.65 -5.74
C ALA A 435 -4.62 21.48 -6.04
N GLN A 436 -4.89 21.27 -7.33
CA GLN A 436 -5.66 20.12 -7.83
C GLN A 436 -4.82 18.85 -7.95
N ALA A 437 -3.52 18.94 -7.66
CA ALA A 437 -2.56 17.84 -7.69
C ALA A 437 -1.54 18.00 -6.55
N PRO A 438 -0.93 16.91 -6.07
CA PRO A 438 0.12 17.01 -5.05
C PRO A 438 1.35 17.71 -5.63
N VAL A 439 1.90 18.67 -4.89
CA VAL A 439 3.16 19.34 -5.25
C VAL A 439 4.39 18.46 -4.99
N TRP A 440 4.22 17.44 -4.14
CA TRP A 440 5.24 16.45 -3.88
C TRP A 440 4.62 15.09 -3.58
N GLN A 441 5.28 14.03 -4.03
CA GLN A 441 4.95 12.65 -3.72
C GLN A 441 6.22 11.91 -3.32
N ARG A 442 6.11 10.99 -2.38
CA ARG A 442 7.23 10.13 -1.97
C ARG A 442 7.70 9.29 -3.15
N SER A 443 9.01 9.21 -3.37
CA SER A 443 9.52 8.27 -4.38
C SER A 443 9.35 6.82 -3.93
N VAL A 444 9.28 5.93 -4.92
CA VAL A 444 9.55 4.50 -4.71
C VAL A 444 11.00 4.40 -4.20
N ALA A 445 11.15 3.84 -3.01
CA ALA A 445 12.44 3.70 -2.34
C ALA A 445 12.99 2.29 -2.52
#